data_AF-A0A6C0FGN0-F1
#
_entry.id   AF-A0A6C0FGN0-F1
#
_cell.length_a   1.000
_cell.length_b   1.000
_cell.length_c   1.000
_cell.angle_alpha   90.00
_cell.angle_beta   90.00
_cell.angle_gamma   90.00
#
_symmetry.space_group_name_H-M   'P 1'
#
loop_
_entity.id
_entity.type
_entity.pdbx_description
1 polymer ?
#
loop_
_entity_poly.entity_id
_entity_poly.type
_entity_poly.pdbx_seq_one_letter_code
_entity_poly.pdbx_strand_id
1 'polypeptide(L)'
;MSLTFAPYAYHTSFPKYESNEEYRFCIRQVFQMNPSIYQDKIDTLKTYNQEELDKETEDELSFDEDAMKRGMDYIYSRTKHNVLFQKIYSLAAAKMISMDPEIGMAVCFSYDYFQCFHNCLMMYLENPDSFLETHDVFKQMILVLS
;
A
#
# COMPACT_ATOMS: atom_id res chain seq x y z
N MET A 1 25.21 -12.98 -6.79
CA MET A 1 24.37 -12.61 -5.63
C MET A 1 23.24 -11.77 -6.21
N SER A 2 22.06 -12.36 -6.43
CA SER A 2 20.91 -11.60 -6.94
C SER A 2 20.49 -10.63 -5.84
N LEU A 3 20.55 -9.32 -6.12
CA LEU A 3 19.94 -8.31 -5.27
C LEU A 3 18.43 -8.56 -5.30
N THR A 4 17.92 -9.31 -4.32
CA THR A 4 16.47 -9.47 -4.13
C THR A 4 15.97 -8.18 -3.49
N PHE A 5 15.42 -7.29 -4.30
CA PHE A 5 14.74 -6.09 -3.81
C PHE A 5 13.50 -6.51 -3.03
N ALA A 6 13.21 -5.81 -1.93
CA ALA A 6 11.99 -6.05 -1.16
C ALA A 6 10.76 -5.81 -2.06
N PRO A 7 9.68 -6.62 -1.96
CA PRO A 7 8.47 -6.39 -2.74
C PRO A 7 7.76 -5.06 -2.45
N TYR A 8 8.10 -4.42 -1.33
CA TYR A 8 7.58 -3.12 -0.93
C TYR A 8 8.70 -2.09 -0.76
N ALA A 9 8.62 -0.98 -1.49
CA ALA A 9 9.62 0.09 -1.50
C ALA A 9 9.37 1.09 -0.35
N TYR A 10 9.75 0.70 0.86
CA TYR A 10 9.52 1.50 2.08
C TYR A 10 10.41 2.76 2.22
N HIS A 11 11.44 2.91 1.38
CA HIS A 11 12.27 4.12 1.36
C HIS A 11 11.70 5.23 0.47
N THR A 12 10.62 4.96 -0.27
CA THR A 12 10.09 5.92 -1.24
C THR A 12 9.23 6.95 -0.54
N SER A 13 9.75 8.18 -0.38
CA SER A 13 8.96 9.31 0.12
C SER A 13 8.13 9.92 -1.00
N PHE A 14 6.86 10.19 -0.74
CA PHE A 14 5.99 10.94 -1.65
C PHE A 14 5.54 12.26 -1.02
N PRO A 15 5.31 13.30 -1.84
CA PRO A 15 4.52 14.45 -1.38
C PRO A 15 3.12 13.98 -0.95
N LYS A 16 2.43 14.81 -0.17
CA LYS A 16 1.03 14.56 0.15
C LYS A 16 0.22 14.55 -1.14
N TYR A 17 -0.56 13.49 -1.34
CA TYR A 17 -1.50 13.39 -2.45
C TYR A 17 -2.83 14.04 -2.08
N GLU A 18 -3.47 14.68 -3.06
CA GLU A 18 -4.76 15.36 -2.93
C GLU A 18 -5.81 14.84 -3.91
N SER A 19 -5.42 13.92 -4.80
CA SER A 19 -6.32 13.28 -5.77
C SER A 19 -6.17 11.76 -5.81
N ASN A 20 -7.21 11.08 -6.28
CA ASN A 20 -7.21 9.64 -6.49
C ASN A 20 -6.08 9.19 -7.44
N GLU A 21 -5.80 9.99 -8.47
CA GLU A 21 -4.73 9.70 -9.44
C GLU A 21 -3.35 9.67 -8.76
N GLU A 22 -3.05 10.70 -7.94
CA GLU A 22 -1.79 10.78 -7.19
C GLU A 22 -1.65 9.66 -6.16
N TYR A 23 -2.73 9.33 -5.45
CA TYR A 23 -2.75 8.19 -4.52
C TYR A 23 -2.46 6.87 -5.23
N ARG A 24 -3.17 6.57 -6.34
CA ARG A 24 -2.98 5.33 -7.10
C ARG A 24 -1.56 5.26 -7.69
N PHE A 25 -1.01 6.40 -8.13
CA PHE A 25 0.39 6.48 -8.53
C PHE A 25 1.33 6.09 -7.39
N CYS A 26 1.15 6.64 -6.19
CA CYS A 26 1.99 6.31 -5.04
C CYS A 26 1.88 4.82 -4.67
N ILE A 27 0.67 4.24 -4.68
CA ILE A 27 0.46 2.80 -4.45
C ILE A 27 1.23 1.96 -5.46
N ARG A 28 1.12 2.25 -6.76
CA ARG A 28 1.86 1.54 -7.80
C ARG A 28 3.37 1.58 -7.58
N GLN A 29 3.89 2.72 -7.14
CA GLN A 29 5.32 2.88 -6.85
C GLN A 29 5.77 2.08 -5.62
N VAL A 30 5.06 2.15 -4.48
CA VAL A 30 5.49 1.43 -3.27
C VAL A 30 5.36 -0.08 -3.41
N PHE A 31 4.35 -0.57 -4.15
CA PHE A 31 4.18 -1.99 -4.43
C PHE A 31 5.00 -2.47 -5.64
N GLN A 32 5.70 -1.58 -6.33
CA GLN A 32 6.52 -1.88 -7.51
C GLN A 32 5.72 -2.68 -8.55
N MET A 33 4.50 -2.20 -8.85
CA MET A 33 3.63 -2.79 -9.86
C MET A 33 4.32 -2.72 -11.23
N ASN A 34 4.23 -3.81 -12.00
CA ASN A 34 4.93 -3.91 -13.28
C ASN A 34 4.00 -3.53 -14.46
N PRO A 35 4.27 -2.42 -15.16
CA PRO A 35 3.45 -2.00 -16.29
C PRO A 35 3.32 -3.01 -17.41
N SER A 36 4.37 -3.80 -17.64
CA SER A 36 4.38 -4.81 -18.69
C SER A 36 3.34 -5.92 -18.46
N ILE A 37 2.83 -6.11 -17.23
CA ILE A 37 1.83 -7.14 -16.92
C ILE A 37 0.43 -6.75 -17.42
N TYR A 38 0.12 -5.46 -17.42
CA TYR A 38 -1.20 -4.96 -17.81
C TYR A 38 -1.23 -4.26 -19.16
N GLN A 39 -0.08 -3.80 -19.67
CA GLN A 39 0.00 -3.12 -20.97
C GLN A 39 -0.51 -4.01 -22.12
N ASP A 40 -0.15 -5.30 -22.14
CA ASP A 40 -0.61 -6.23 -23.18
C ASP A 40 -2.15 -6.35 -23.20
N LYS A 41 -2.80 -6.32 -22.03
CA LYS A 41 -4.27 -6.36 -21.93
C LYS A 41 -4.89 -5.07 -22.45
N ILE A 42 -4.33 -3.93 -22.07
CA ILE A 42 -4.78 -2.61 -22.52
C ILE A 42 -4.64 -2.50 -24.05
N ASP A 43 -3.49 -2.87 -24.60
CA ASP A 43 -3.21 -2.80 -26.04
C ASP A 43 -4.12 -3.73 -26.83
N THR A 44 -4.42 -4.92 -26.30
CA THR A 44 -5.36 -5.87 -26.90
C THR A 44 -6.77 -5.28 -26.94
N LEU A 45 -7.24 -4.65 -25.86
CA LEU A 45 -8.57 -4.05 -25.79
C LEU A 45 -8.70 -2.84 -26.72
N LYS A 46 -7.69 -1.94 -26.74
CA LYS A 46 -7.64 -0.81 -27.68
C LYS A 46 -7.71 -1.28 -29.13
N THR A 47 -6.96 -2.34 -29.46
CA THR A 47 -6.95 -2.93 -30.81
C THR A 47 -8.29 -3.57 -31.17
N TYR A 48 -8.90 -4.32 -30.25
CA TYR A 48 -10.16 -5.03 -30.48
C TYR A 48 -11.35 -4.07 -30.63
N ASN A 49 -11.46 -3.08 -29.75
CA ASN A 49 -12.54 -2.08 -29.80
C ASN A 49 -12.30 -1.00 -30.86
N GLN A 50 -11.09 -0.89 -31.42
CA GLN A 50 -10.68 0.16 -32.36
C GLN A 50 -10.89 1.58 -31.80
N GLU A 51 -10.74 1.73 -30.48
CA GLU A 51 -10.91 2.98 -29.77
C GLU A 51 -9.87 3.11 -28.65
N GLU A 52 -9.58 4.34 -28.25
CA GLU A 52 -8.81 4.59 -27.03
C GLU A 52 -9.69 4.30 -25.82
N LEU A 53 -9.09 3.70 -24.79
CA LEU A 53 -9.74 3.60 -23.49
C LEU A 53 -9.73 4.99 -22.85
N ASP A 54 -10.82 5.32 -22.18
CA ASP A 54 -10.80 6.47 -21.29
C ASP A 54 -9.81 6.21 -20.13
N LYS A 55 -9.36 7.29 -19.51
CA LYS A 55 -8.31 7.24 -18.49
C LYS A 55 -8.71 6.44 -17.25
N GLU A 56 -9.98 6.42 -16.88
CA GLU A 56 -10.44 5.72 -15.68
C GLU A 56 -10.42 4.21 -15.92
N THR A 57 -10.94 3.76 -17.07
CA THR A 57 -10.86 2.36 -17.49
C THR A 57 -9.41 1.88 -17.61
N GLU A 58 -8.52 2.68 -18.22
CA GLU A 58 -7.10 2.33 -18.34
C GLU A 58 -6.42 2.20 -16.98
N ASP A 59 -6.75 3.09 -16.04
CA ASP A 59 -6.22 3.07 -14.68
C ASP A 59 -6.69 1.85 -13.87
N GLU A 60 -7.97 1.47 -14.00
CA GLU A 60 -8.53 0.24 -13.40
C GLU A 60 -7.84 -1.03 -13.92
N LEU A 61 -7.55 -1.08 -15.22
CA LEU A 61 -6.83 -2.20 -15.84
C LEU A 61 -5.35 -2.23 -15.45
N SER A 62 -4.79 -1.08 -15.06
CA SER A 62 -3.38 -0.91 -14.68
C SER A 62 -3.07 -1.33 -13.24
N PHE A 63 -3.86 -2.24 -12.67
CA PHE A 63 -3.68 -2.77 -11.32
C PHE A 63 -3.00 -4.13 -11.33
N ASP A 64 -1.80 -4.22 -10.76
CA ASP A 64 -1.03 -5.47 -10.61
C ASP A 64 -1.35 -6.11 -9.26
N GLU A 65 -2.39 -6.97 -9.26
CA GLU A 65 -2.85 -7.70 -8.07
C GLU A 65 -1.74 -8.56 -7.45
N ASP A 66 -0.88 -9.15 -8.28
CA ASP A 66 0.19 -10.03 -7.80
C ASP A 66 1.28 -9.23 -7.08
N ALA A 67 1.65 -8.05 -7.57
CA ALA A 67 2.56 -7.14 -6.87
C ALA A 67 1.99 -6.66 -5.55
N MET A 68 0.71 -6.26 -5.54
CA MET A 68 -0.01 -5.86 -4.33
C MET A 68 0.05 -6.98 -3.28
N LYS A 69 -0.32 -8.20 -3.67
CA LYS A 69 -0.32 -9.37 -2.80
C LYS A 69 1.07 -9.67 -2.23
N ARG A 70 2.11 -9.72 -3.07
CA ARG A 70 3.49 -9.96 -2.62
C ARG A 70 3.97 -8.89 -1.63
N GLY A 71 3.63 -7.63 -1.87
CA GLY A 71 3.97 -6.52 -0.95
C GLY A 71 3.24 -6.62 0.38
N MET A 72 1.95 -6.92 0.36
CA MET A 72 1.12 -7.11 1.55
C MET A 72 1.61 -8.30 2.39
N ASP A 73 1.88 -9.45 1.76
CA ASP A 73 2.44 -10.63 2.42
C ASP A 73 3.78 -10.31 3.07
N TYR A 74 4.65 -9.60 2.35
CA TYR A 74 5.94 -9.14 2.88
C TYR A 74 5.77 -8.28 4.13
N ILE A 75 4.92 -7.25 4.07
CA ILE A 75 4.67 -6.36 5.20
C ILE A 75 4.11 -7.14 6.38
N TYR A 76 3.04 -7.90 6.17
CA TYR A 76 2.38 -8.64 7.23
C TYR A 76 3.32 -9.63 7.92
N SER A 77 4.16 -10.34 7.15
CA SER A 77 5.14 -11.27 7.71
C SER A 77 6.13 -10.61 8.67
N ARG A 78 6.43 -9.32 8.48
CA ARG A 78 7.38 -8.52 9.27
C ARG A 78 6.73 -7.80 10.45
N THR A 79 5.44 -7.50 10.37
CA THR A 79 4.72 -6.69 11.36
C THR A 79 3.78 -7.51 12.24
N LYS A 80 3.39 -8.74 11.85
CA LYS A 80 2.39 -9.56 12.56
C LYS A 80 2.69 -9.83 14.04
N HIS A 81 3.95 -9.77 14.46
CA HIS A 81 4.34 -9.97 15.86
C HIS A 81 4.61 -8.67 16.61
N ASN A 82 4.58 -7.52 15.93
CA ASN A 82 4.78 -6.23 16.55
C ASN A 82 3.45 -5.73 17.15
N VAL A 83 3.45 -5.50 18.47
CA VAL A 83 2.25 -5.10 19.23
C VAL A 83 1.64 -3.78 18.75
N LEU A 84 2.46 -2.84 18.26
CA LEU A 84 1.99 -1.55 17.76
C LEU A 84 1.27 -1.71 16.42
N PHE A 85 1.82 -2.54 15.51
CA PHE A 85 1.13 -2.86 14.25
C PHE A 85 -0.14 -3.68 14.48
N GLN A 86 -0.16 -4.62 15.42
CA GLN A 86 -1.40 -5.33 15.79
C GLN A 86 -2.49 -4.38 16.27
N LYS A 87 -2.12 -3.36 17.06
CA LYS A 87 -3.04 -2.29 17.48
C LYS A 87 -3.55 -1.48 16.29
N ILE A 88 -2.66 -1.09 15.36
CA ILE A 88 -3.01 -0.39 14.12
C ILE A 88 -4.02 -1.23 13.30
N TYR A 89 -3.71 -2.50 13.06
CA TYR A 89 -4.57 -3.40 12.27
C TYR A 89 -5.92 -3.61 12.92
N SER A 90 -5.97 -3.78 14.24
CA SER A 90 -7.23 -3.95 14.96
C SER A 90 -8.12 -2.71 14.87
N LEU A 91 -7.55 -1.51 15.02
CA LEU A 91 -8.29 -0.26 14.88
C LEU A 91 -8.80 -0.05 13.45
N ALA A 92 -7.95 -0.32 12.45
CA ALA A 92 -8.33 -0.23 11.05
C ALA A 92 -9.41 -1.26 10.66
N ALA A 93 -9.29 -2.51 11.12
CA ALA A 93 -10.29 -3.55 10.87
C ALA A 93 -11.65 -3.20 11.49
N ALA A 94 -11.65 -2.57 12.67
CA ALA A 94 -12.88 -2.14 13.34
C ALA A 94 -13.68 -1.11 12.52
N LYS A 95 -13.03 -0.29 11.68
CA LYS A 95 -13.72 0.62 10.74
C LYS A 95 -14.59 -0.12 9.73
N MET A 96 -14.30 -1.40 9.49
CA MET A 96 -15.06 -2.30 8.60
C MET A 96 -15.88 -3.33 9.38
N ILE A 97 -16.13 -3.11 10.68
CA ILE A 97 -16.84 -4.07 11.58
C ILE A 97 -16.16 -5.45 11.54
N SER A 98 -14.83 -5.44 11.50
CA SER A 98 -14.00 -6.64 11.43
C SER A 98 -12.99 -6.68 12.57
N MET A 99 -12.55 -7.89 12.92
CA MET A 99 -11.43 -8.13 13.83
C MET A 99 -10.24 -8.77 13.10
N ASP A 100 -10.34 -8.96 11.79
CA ASP A 100 -9.31 -9.59 10.98
C ASP A 100 -8.15 -8.62 10.72
N PRO A 101 -6.91 -8.93 11.17
CA PRO A 101 -5.76 -8.08 10.94
C PRO A 101 -5.41 -7.88 9.46
N GLU A 102 -5.71 -8.83 8.58
CA GLU A 102 -5.47 -8.71 7.15
C GLU A 102 -6.41 -7.68 6.51
N ILE A 103 -7.69 -7.68 6.94
CA ILE A 103 -8.64 -6.60 6.59
C ILE A 103 -8.13 -5.26 7.13
N GLY A 104 -7.65 -5.24 8.37
CA GLY A 104 -7.05 -4.04 8.97
C GLY A 104 -5.86 -3.50 8.18
N MET A 105 -4.97 -4.37 7.72
CA MET A 105 -3.84 -4.00 6.87
C MET A 105 -4.31 -3.46 5.52
N ALA A 106 -5.30 -4.08 4.89
CA ALA A 106 -5.89 -3.59 3.65
C ALA A 106 -6.49 -2.19 3.81
N VAL A 107 -7.22 -1.95 4.91
CA VAL A 107 -7.74 -0.62 5.26
C VAL A 107 -6.61 0.38 5.45
N CYS A 108 -5.49 0.02 6.09
CA CYS A 108 -4.36 0.93 6.25
C CYS A 108 -3.74 1.40 4.92
N PHE A 109 -3.94 0.65 3.84
CA PHE A 109 -3.52 1.02 2.49
C PHE A 109 -4.53 1.86 1.72
N SER A 110 -5.71 2.16 2.28
CA SER A 110 -6.69 3.03 1.62
C SER A 110 -6.22 4.49 1.57
N TYR A 111 -6.90 5.27 0.73
CA TYR A 111 -6.61 6.68 0.48
C TYR A 111 -6.40 7.50 1.76
N ASP A 112 -7.26 7.33 2.78
CA ASP A 112 -7.24 8.17 3.98
C ASP A 112 -6.08 7.87 4.94
N TYR A 113 -5.55 6.64 4.90
CA TYR A 113 -4.62 6.14 5.92
C TYR A 113 -3.22 5.85 5.37
N PHE A 114 -3.10 5.64 4.06
CA PHE A 114 -1.89 5.15 3.43
C PHE A 114 -0.64 5.97 3.78
N GLN A 115 -0.72 7.31 3.73
CA GLN A 115 0.44 8.14 4.05
C GLN A 115 0.95 7.94 5.49
N CYS A 116 0.06 7.95 6.47
CA CYS A 116 0.43 7.75 7.88
C CYS A 116 0.97 6.33 8.10
N PHE A 117 0.34 5.34 7.46
CA PHE A 117 0.74 3.95 7.57
C PHE A 117 2.11 3.69 6.93
N HIS A 118 2.36 4.23 5.74
CA HIS A 118 3.64 4.15 5.05
C HIS A 118 4.76 4.74 5.90
N ASN A 119 4.54 5.87 6.56
CA ASN A 119 5.53 6.47 7.46
C ASN A 119 5.88 5.56 8.65
N CYS A 120 4.89 4.85 9.20
CA CYS A 120 5.13 3.85 10.24
C CYS A 120 5.95 2.67 9.70
N LEU A 121 5.61 2.18 8.50
CA LEU A 121 6.33 1.10 7.84
C LEU A 121 7.79 1.48 7.52
N MET A 122 8.02 2.68 7.00
CA MET A 122 9.35 3.19 6.70
C MET A 122 10.24 3.20 7.95
N MET A 123 9.76 3.77 9.06
CA MET A 123 10.51 3.81 10.32
C MET A 123 10.78 2.39 10.87
N TYR A 124 9.76 1.52 10.86
CA TYR A 124 9.89 0.16 11.39
C TYR A 124 10.76 -0.75 10.54
N LEU A 125 10.64 -0.68 9.21
CA LEU A 125 11.41 -1.54 8.30
C LEU A 125 12.87 -1.10 8.18
N GLU A 126 13.16 0.19 8.39
CA GLU A 126 14.53 0.70 8.51
C GLU A 126 15.18 0.25 9.82
N ASN A 127 14.48 0.42 10.95
CA ASN A 127 14.99 0.00 12.25
C ASN A 127 13.84 -0.45 13.18
N PRO A 128 13.58 -1.77 13.28
CA PRO A 128 12.46 -2.31 14.05
C PRO A 128 12.44 -1.89 15.53
N ASP A 129 13.61 -1.81 16.15
CA ASP A 129 13.76 -1.49 17.59
C ASP A 129 13.50 -0.01 17.87
N SER A 130 13.55 0.84 16.84
CA SER A 130 13.30 2.28 16.98
C SER A 130 11.82 2.63 16.95
N PHE A 131 10.94 1.74 16.48
CA PHE A 131 9.52 2.04 16.34
C PHE A 131 8.78 1.90 17.67
N LEU A 132 8.63 3.04 18.37
CA LEU A 132 7.99 3.14 19.68
C LEU A 132 6.68 3.93 19.64
N GLU A 133 5.79 3.67 20.59
CA GLU A 133 4.49 4.36 20.74
C GLU A 133 4.61 5.87 20.99
N THR A 134 5.77 6.33 21.44
CA THR A 134 6.05 7.74 21.71
C THR A 134 6.35 8.54 20.45
N HIS A 135 6.65 7.89 19.32
CA HIS A 135 6.95 8.57 18.07
C HIS A 135 5.71 9.22 17.44
N ASP A 136 5.93 10.38 16.83
CA ASP A 136 4.84 11.15 16.23
C ASP A 136 4.17 10.42 15.07
N VAL A 137 4.92 9.62 14.30
CA VAL A 137 4.36 8.81 13.20
C VAL A 137 3.31 7.81 13.72
N PHE A 138 3.56 7.18 14.88
CA PHE A 138 2.60 6.26 15.49
C PHE A 138 1.40 7.00 16.06
N LYS A 139 1.62 8.11 16.76
CA LYS A 139 0.52 8.93 17.31
C LYS A 139 -0.41 9.45 16.22
N GLN A 140 0.15 9.92 15.10
CA GLN A 140 -0.61 10.36 13.94
C GLN A 140 -1.43 9.20 13.36
N MET A 141 -0.84 8.01 13.22
CA MET A 141 -1.56 6.82 12.74
C MET A 141 -2.76 6.46 13.65
N ILE A 142 -2.59 6.49 14.96
CA ILE A 142 -3.68 6.23 15.90
C ILE A 142 -4.74 7.33 15.84
N LEU A 143 -4.35 8.60 15.69
CA LEU A 143 -5.28 9.72 15.58
C LEU A 143 -6.18 9.59 14.35
N VAL A 144 -5.62 9.24 13.18
CA VAL A 144 -6.43 9.08 11.94
C VAL A 144 -7.33 7.84 11.99
N LEU A 145 -6.94 6.81 12.73
CA LEU A 145 -7.74 5.59 12.92
C LEU A 145 -8.75 5.68 14.08
N SER A 146 -8.71 6.73 14.90
CA SER A 146 -9.72 6.94 15.95
C SER A 146 -11.05 7.38 15.32
#